data_AF-A0A4R0PAR7-F1
#
_entry.id   AF-A0A4R0PAR7-F1
#
_cell.length_a   1.000
_cell.length_b   1.000
_cell.length_c   1.000
_cell.angle_alpha   90.00
_cell.angle_beta   90.00
_cell.angle_gamma   90.00
#
_symmetry.space_group_name_H-M   'P 1'
#
loop_
_entity.id
_entity.type
_entity.pdbx_description
1 polymer ?
#
loop_
_entity_poly.entity_id
_entity_poly.type
_entity_poly.pdbx_seq_one_letter_code
_entity_poly.pdbx_strand_id
1 'polypeptide(L)'
;MIHRLASIVLAVLLTVSPALAVNPDEILDDPVLEERARDISAKLRCLVCQNQSIDDSDADLARDLRIIVRERLVEGDTDGEVLDFVVARYGEFVLLAPRFSAQNLLLWATPLIVLLLGGIAAMFVFRSRRQPAQGARLTAAEQERLSKILTDVENGDR
;
A
#
# COMPACT_ATOMS: atom_id res chain seq x y z
N MET A 1 18.52 -23.37 36.44
CA MET A 1 17.66 -22.62 35.49
C MET A 1 18.43 -22.12 34.28
N ILE A 2 19.59 -21.47 34.44
CA ILE A 2 20.41 -20.94 33.33
C ILE A 2 20.79 -22.00 32.29
N HIS A 3 21.18 -23.20 32.72
CA HIS A 3 21.54 -24.30 31.82
C HIS A 3 20.37 -24.79 30.96
N ARG A 4 19.13 -24.79 31.48
CA ARG A 4 17.95 -25.21 30.72
C ARG A 4 17.50 -24.14 29.72
N LEU A 5 17.65 -22.86 30.07
CA LEU A 5 17.42 -21.75 29.14
C LEU A 5 18.46 -21.77 28.01
N ALA A 6 19.73 -22.03 28.32
CA ALA A 6 20.79 -22.14 27.31
C ALA A 6 20.54 -23.32 26.34
N SER A 7 20.07 -24.48 26.84
CA SER A 7 19.71 -25.61 25.98
C SER A 7 18.53 -25.32 25.04
N ILE A 8 17.52 -24.58 25.53
CA ILE A 8 16.35 -24.21 24.71
C ILE A 8 16.75 -23.18 23.65
N VAL A 9 17.55 -22.17 24.01
CA VAL A 9 18.05 -21.17 23.06
C VAL A 9 18.91 -21.82 21.99
N LEU A 10 19.80 -22.75 22.36
CA LEU A 10 20.60 -23.50 21.41
C LEU A 10 19.74 -24.37 20.49
N ALA A 11 18.73 -25.07 21.03
CA ALA A 11 17.82 -25.89 20.22
C ALA A 11 17.00 -25.05 19.22
N VAL A 12 16.56 -23.84 19.61
CA VAL A 12 15.86 -22.91 18.72
C VAL A 12 16.80 -22.37 17.64
N LEU A 13 18.05 -22.02 17.99
CA LEU A 13 19.05 -21.57 17.02
C LEU A 13 19.41 -22.64 15.97
N LEU A 14 19.38 -23.92 16.34
CA LEU A 14 19.63 -25.02 15.39
C LEU A 14 18.47 -25.27 14.39
N THR A 15 17.27 -24.72 14.63
CA THR A 15 16.14 -24.87 13.70
C THR A 15 16.10 -23.83 12.57
N VAL A 16 16.98 -22.81 12.61
CA VAL A 16 17.06 -21.77 11.58
C VAL A 16 18.00 -22.25 10.46
N SER A 17 17.57 -23.27 9.71
CA SER A 17 18.20 -23.60 8.43
C SER A 17 17.48 -22.85 7.32
N PRO A 18 18.19 -22.15 6.41
CA PRO A 18 17.55 -21.58 5.23
C PRO A 18 16.96 -22.73 4.41
N ALA A 19 15.65 -22.72 4.19
CA ALA A 19 15.03 -23.63 3.25
C ALA A 19 15.49 -23.24 1.85
N LEU A 20 16.16 -24.15 1.15
CA LEU A 20 16.40 -24.01 -0.27
C LEU A 20 15.08 -24.36 -0.98
N ALA A 21 14.24 -23.36 -1.26
CA ALA A 21 12.90 -23.52 -1.82
C ALA A 21 12.85 -23.87 -3.33
N VAL A 22 14.02 -24.17 -3.92
CA VAL A 22 14.15 -24.53 -5.33
C VAL A 22 14.59 -25.98 -5.45
N ASN A 23 13.91 -26.76 -6.28
CA ASN A 23 14.27 -28.16 -6.49
C ASN A 23 15.59 -28.27 -7.27
N PRO A 24 16.46 -29.25 -6.93
CA PRO A 24 17.78 -29.37 -7.53
C PRO A 24 17.76 -29.71 -9.03
N ASP A 25 16.67 -30.28 -9.54
CA ASP A 25 16.47 -30.56 -10.97
C ASP A 25 16.18 -29.31 -11.81
N GLU A 26 15.87 -28.18 -11.17
CA GLU A 26 15.57 -26.92 -11.87
C GLU A 26 16.83 -26.05 -12.06
N ILE A 27 17.92 -26.30 -11.34
CA ILE A 27 19.08 -25.41 -11.27
C ILE A 27 19.87 -25.42 -12.58
N LEU A 28 20.19 -24.22 -13.11
CA LEU A 28 21.02 -24.09 -14.30
C LEU A 28 22.50 -24.41 -14.02
N ASP A 29 23.18 -24.99 -15.02
CA ASP A 29 24.62 -25.26 -14.95
C ASP A 29 25.47 -23.97 -14.89
N ASP A 30 25.00 -22.89 -15.54
CA ASP A 30 25.64 -21.58 -15.49
C ASP A 30 25.21 -20.83 -14.22
N PRO A 31 26.12 -20.60 -13.24
CA PRO A 31 25.78 -19.95 -11.99
C PRO A 31 25.32 -18.49 -12.18
N VAL A 32 25.74 -17.81 -13.23
CA VAL A 32 25.33 -16.42 -13.50
C VAL A 32 23.89 -16.37 -13.99
N LEU A 33 23.50 -17.32 -14.85
CA LEU A 33 22.11 -17.44 -15.29
C LEU A 33 21.19 -17.92 -14.16
N GLU A 34 21.67 -18.82 -13.30
CA GLU A 34 20.89 -19.27 -12.13
C GLU A 34 20.64 -18.12 -11.14
N GLU A 35 21.65 -17.28 -10.86
CA GLU A 35 21.48 -16.09 -10.00
C GLU A 35 20.44 -15.13 -10.59
N ARG A 36 20.51 -14.85 -11.90
CA ARG A 36 19.49 -14.05 -12.61
C ARG A 36 18.11 -14.70 -12.52
N ALA A 37 18.01 -16.02 -12.66
CA ALA A 37 16.74 -16.74 -12.57
C ALA A 37 16.09 -16.58 -11.19
N ARG A 38 16.89 -16.66 -10.12
CA ARG A 38 16.42 -16.43 -8.74
C ARG A 38 15.99 -14.99 -8.51
N ASP A 39 16.77 -14.02 -9.00
CA ASP A 39 16.41 -12.60 -8.90
C ASP A 39 15.11 -12.25 -9.61
N ILE A 40 14.82 -12.90 -10.75
CA ILE A 40 13.55 -12.74 -11.46
C ILE A 40 12.42 -13.47 -10.71
N SER A 41 12.68 -14.69 -10.26
CA SER A 41 11.71 -15.51 -9.51
C SER A 41 11.26 -14.82 -8.21
N ALA A 42 12.17 -14.13 -7.51
CA ALA A 42 11.87 -13.37 -6.30
C ALA A 42 10.97 -12.15 -6.57
N LYS A 43 10.85 -11.68 -7.82
CA LYS A 43 9.97 -10.56 -8.23
C LYS A 43 8.59 -11.02 -8.69
N LEU A 44 8.39 -12.33 -8.86
CA LEU A 44 7.15 -12.93 -9.34
C LEU A 44 6.40 -13.56 -8.17
N ARG A 45 5.09 -13.33 -8.10
CA ARG A 45 4.15 -13.86 -7.10
C ARG A 45 3.61 -15.21 -7.55
N CYS A 46 3.54 -16.16 -6.63
CA CYS A 46 2.73 -17.37 -6.81
C CYS A 46 1.23 -17.02 -6.76
N LEU A 47 0.53 -17.18 -7.90
CA LEU A 47 -0.89 -16.81 -8.06
C LEU A 47 -1.86 -17.66 -7.23
N VAL A 48 -1.41 -18.83 -6.77
CA VAL A 48 -2.18 -19.76 -5.93
C VAL A 48 -1.80 -19.68 -4.45
N CYS A 49 -0.85 -18.81 -4.10
CA CYS A 49 -0.30 -18.68 -2.76
C CYS A 49 -0.68 -17.33 -2.12
N GLN A 50 -0.49 -17.21 -0.81
CA GLN A 50 -0.78 -15.99 -0.06
C GLN A 50 0.36 -14.96 -0.17
N ASN A 51 0.42 -14.27 -1.30
CA ASN A 51 1.41 -13.19 -1.55
C ASN A 51 2.87 -13.63 -1.31
N GLN A 52 3.20 -14.84 -1.78
CA GLN A 52 4.54 -15.43 -1.71
C GLN A 52 5.22 -15.28 -3.08
N SER A 53 6.55 -15.15 -3.09
CA SER A 53 7.31 -15.22 -4.34
C SER A 53 7.26 -16.63 -4.93
N ILE A 54 7.50 -16.77 -6.24
CA ILE A 54 7.68 -18.12 -6.83
C ILE A 54 9.04 -18.72 -6.45
N ASP A 55 10.00 -17.91 -6.03
CA ASP A 55 11.30 -18.40 -5.53
C ASP A 55 11.14 -19.13 -4.19
N ASP A 56 10.28 -18.62 -3.30
CA ASP A 56 10.06 -19.16 -1.95
C ASP A 56 8.96 -20.22 -1.87
N SER A 57 8.20 -20.44 -2.94
CA SER A 57 7.00 -21.28 -2.92
C SER A 57 7.25 -22.69 -3.46
N ASP A 58 6.75 -23.69 -2.74
CA ASP A 58 6.78 -25.10 -3.15
C ASP A 58 5.55 -25.52 -3.99
N ALA A 59 4.70 -24.57 -4.39
CA ALA A 59 3.52 -24.88 -5.20
C ALA A 59 3.91 -25.33 -6.61
N ASP A 60 3.17 -26.29 -7.19
CA ASP A 60 3.40 -26.78 -8.56
C ASP A 60 3.42 -25.63 -9.59
N LEU A 61 2.52 -24.66 -9.45
CA LEU A 61 2.49 -23.47 -10.32
C LEU A 61 3.75 -22.61 -10.18
N ALA A 62 4.29 -22.48 -8.96
CA ALA A 62 5.53 -21.72 -8.75
C ALA A 62 6.71 -22.43 -9.42
N ARG A 63 6.79 -23.76 -9.30
CA ARG A 63 7.78 -24.58 -10.00
C ARG A 63 7.68 -24.40 -11.52
N ASP A 64 6.49 -24.50 -12.10
CA ASP A 64 6.30 -24.32 -13.55
C ASP A 64 6.77 -22.93 -14.02
N LEU A 65 6.46 -21.87 -13.25
CA LEU A 65 6.92 -20.52 -13.56
C LEU A 65 8.43 -20.35 -13.44
N ARG A 66 9.06 -20.98 -12.43
CA ARG A 66 10.52 -20.97 -12.26
C ARG A 66 11.23 -21.67 -13.43
N ILE A 67 10.66 -22.76 -13.94
CA ILE A 67 11.17 -23.44 -15.14
C ILE A 67 11.08 -22.52 -16.35
N ILE A 68 9.92 -21.90 -16.59
CA ILE A 68 9.74 -20.95 -17.70
C ILE A 68 10.76 -19.81 -17.63
N VAL A 69 10.99 -19.22 -16.45
CA VAL A 69 11.99 -18.14 -16.27
C VAL A 69 13.37 -18.60 -16.72
N ARG A 70 13.79 -19.80 -16.32
CA ARG A 70 15.10 -20.36 -16.70
C ARG A 70 15.19 -20.68 -18.19
N GLU A 71 14.16 -21.26 -18.77
CA GLU A 71 14.09 -21.53 -20.21
C GLU A 71 14.29 -20.24 -21.01
N ARG A 72 13.58 -19.15 -20.65
CA ARG A 72 13.71 -17.85 -21.33
C ARG A 72 15.10 -17.25 -21.18
N LEU A 73 15.73 -17.38 -20.00
CA LEU A 73 17.11 -16.93 -19.80
C LEU A 73 18.12 -17.71 -20.65
N VAL A 74 17.95 -19.03 -20.79
CA VAL A 74 18.78 -19.87 -21.65
C VAL A 74 18.57 -19.53 -23.13
N GLU A 75 17.36 -19.13 -23.53
CA GLU A 75 17.05 -18.64 -24.87
C GLU A 75 17.68 -17.26 -25.18
N GLY A 76 18.24 -16.59 -24.18
CA GLY A 76 18.97 -15.33 -24.33
C GLY A 76 18.17 -14.07 -24.02
N ASP A 77 16.98 -14.21 -23.42
CA ASP A 77 16.16 -13.06 -23.02
C ASP A 77 16.85 -12.21 -21.95
N THR A 78 16.61 -10.90 -22.02
CA THR A 78 16.89 -9.97 -20.93
C THR A 78 15.86 -10.12 -19.81
N ASP A 79 16.21 -9.70 -18.58
CA ASP A 79 15.30 -9.82 -17.42
C ASP A 79 13.94 -9.15 -17.67
N GLY A 80 13.93 -8.03 -18.42
CA GLY A 80 12.71 -7.33 -18.81
C GLY A 80 11.83 -8.15 -19.75
N GLU A 81 12.44 -8.80 -20.75
CA GLU A 81 11.74 -9.67 -21.71
C GLU A 81 11.16 -10.91 -21.03
N VAL A 82 11.89 -11.50 -20.07
CA VAL A 82 11.37 -12.62 -19.26
C VAL A 82 10.14 -12.17 -18.47
N LEU A 83 10.21 -11.03 -17.79
CA LEU A 83 9.07 -10.49 -17.04
C LEU A 83 7.89 -10.14 -17.95
N ASP A 84 8.14 -9.55 -19.12
CA ASP A 84 7.13 -9.24 -20.12
C ASP A 84 6.45 -10.50 -20.66
N PHE A 85 7.23 -11.56 -20.90
CA PHE A 85 6.71 -12.86 -21.33
C PHE A 85 5.75 -13.46 -20.31
N VAL A 86 6.13 -13.47 -19.03
CA VAL A 86 5.28 -13.97 -17.94
C VAL A 86 4.04 -13.08 -17.77
N VAL A 87 4.20 -11.75 -17.77
CA VAL A 87 3.07 -10.81 -17.65
C VAL A 87 2.10 -10.91 -18.81
N ALA A 88 2.57 -11.14 -20.04
CA ALA A 88 1.70 -11.30 -21.21
C ALA A 88 0.73 -12.49 -21.05
N ARG A 89 1.12 -13.53 -20.30
CA ARG A 89 0.32 -14.74 -20.09
C ARG A 89 -0.48 -14.73 -18.79
N TYR A 90 0.09 -14.19 -17.72
CA TYR A 90 -0.47 -14.25 -16.36
C TYR A 90 -1.00 -12.91 -15.84
N GLY A 91 -0.82 -11.83 -16.60
CA GLY A 91 -1.20 -10.47 -16.23
C GLY A 91 -0.21 -9.81 -15.27
N GLU A 92 -0.37 -8.51 -15.05
CA GLU A 92 0.54 -7.72 -14.19
C GLU A 92 0.50 -8.17 -12.71
N PHE A 93 -0.59 -8.79 -12.27
CA PHE A 93 -0.75 -9.27 -10.89
C PHE A 93 0.25 -10.37 -10.50
N VAL A 94 0.89 -11.00 -11.49
CA VAL A 94 2.00 -11.94 -11.27
C VAL A 94 3.25 -11.22 -10.74
N LEU A 95 3.38 -9.90 -10.92
CA LEU A 95 4.48 -9.14 -10.33
C LEU A 95 4.19 -8.89 -8.84
N LEU A 96 5.18 -9.13 -7.98
CA LEU A 96 5.08 -8.79 -6.56
C LEU A 96 4.96 -7.28 -6.34
N ALA A 97 5.62 -6.51 -7.19
CA ALA A 97 5.52 -5.06 -7.23
C ALA A 97 4.89 -4.59 -8.55
N PRO A 98 3.85 -3.73 -8.51
CA PRO A 98 3.26 -3.19 -9.73
C PRO A 98 4.26 -2.30 -10.48
N ARG A 99 4.12 -2.21 -11.80
CA ARG A 99 4.98 -1.34 -12.61
C ARG A 99 4.65 0.12 -12.34
N PHE A 100 5.63 1.00 -12.51
CA PHE A 100 5.39 2.44 -12.56
C PHE A 100 4.66 2.81 -13.86
N SER A 101 3.34 2.62 -13.86
CA SER A 101 2.44 2.99 -14.95
C SER A 101 1.57 4.19 -14.54
N ALA A 102 1.10 4.96 -15.52
CA ALA A 102 0.18 6.08 -15.25
C ALA A 102 -1.09 5.62 -14.52
N GLN A 103 -1.57 4.40 -14.83
CA GLN A 103 -2.72 3.80 -14.18
C GLN A 103 -2.44 3.50 -12.70
N ASN A 104 -1.31 2.84 -12.38
CA ASN A 104 -0.95 2.54 -11.00
C ASN A 104 -0.69 3.83 -10.19
N LEU A 105 -0.08 4.83 -10.82
CA LEU A 105 0.13 6.13 -10.21
C LEU A 105 -1.19 6.84 -9.88
N LEU A 106 -2.18 6.77 -10.77
CA LEU A 106 -3.51 7.33 -10.53
C LEU A 106 -4.22 6.63 -9.36
N LEU A 107 -4.13 5.29 -9.28
CA LEU A 107 -4.66 4.52 -8.15
C LEU A 107 -4.02 4.96 -6.83
N TRP A 108 -2.70 5.15 -6.80
CA TRP A 108 -1.98 5.59 -5.60
C TRP A 108 -2.19 7.07 -5.25
N ALA A 109 -2.48 7.92 -6.23
CA ALA A 109 -2.82 9.31 -6.00
C ALA A 109 -4.25 9.49 -5.46
N THR A 110 -5.13 8.51 -5.69
CA THR A 110 -6.56 8.59 -5.33
C THR A 110 -6.80 8.93 -3.85
N PRO A 111 -6.15 8.29 -2.87
CA PRO A 111 -6.30 8.66 -1.44
C PRO A 111 -5.96 10.13 -1.15
N LEU A 112 -4.90 10.66 -1.77
CA LEU A 112 -4.49 12.06 -1.60
C LEU A 112 -5.49 13.03 -2.25
N ILE A 113 -5.97 12.69 -3.45
CA ILE A 113 -6.99 13.48 -4.16
C ILE A 113 -8.27 13.55 -3.32
N VAL A 114 -8.75 12.41 -2.82
CA VAL A 114 -9.96 12.34 -1.98
C VAL A 114 -9.77 13.14 -0.70
N LEU A 115 -8.62 13.01 -0.04
CA LEU A 115 -8.30 13.76 1.18
C LEU A 115 -8.28 15.27 0.93
N LEU A 116 -7.68 15.71 -0.18
CA LEU A 116 -7.58 17.11 -0.55
C LEU A 116 -8.97 17.69 -0.88
N LEU A 117 -9.73 17.02 -1.74
CA LEU A 117 -11.07 17.46 -2.10
C LEU A 117 -12.02 17.46 -0.89
N GLY A 118 -11.98 16.41 -0.08
CA GLY A 118 -12.77 16.32 1.16
C GLY A 118 -12.38 17.38 2.18
N GLY A 119 -11.08 17.64 2.36
CA GLY A 119 -10.57 18.69 3.25
C GLY A 119 -10.98 20.10 2.80
N ILE A 120 -10.91 20.38 1.49
CA ILE A 120 -11.38 21.63 0.90
C ILE A 120 -12.89 21.80 1.11
N ALA A 121 -13.68 20.76 0.81
CA ALA A 121 -15.13 20.80 1.02
C ALA A 121 -15.49 21.02 2.50
N ALA A 122 -14.83 20.31 3.42
CA ALA A 122 -14.99 20.48 4.85
C ALA A 122 -14.62 21.91 5.30
N MET A 123 -13.51 22.47 4.80
CA MET A 123 -13.11 23.85 5.07
C MET A 123 -14.20 24.84 4.67
N PHE A 124 -14.77 24.71 3.47
CA PHE A 124 -15.86 25.58 3.01
C PHE A 124 -17.11 25.46 3.89
N VAL A 125 -17.51 24.24 4.26
CA VAL A 125 -18.66 23.98 5.13
C VAL A 125 -18.44 24.54 6.54
N PHE A 126 -17.27 24.34 7.14
CA PHE A 126 -16.98 24.88 8.47
C PHE A 126 -16.83 26.40 8.46
N ARG A 127 -16.31 26.98 7.38
CA ARG A 127 -16.19 28.43 7.24
C ARG A 127 -17.55 29.10 7.06
N SER A 128 -18.49 28.48 6.33
CA SER A 128 -19.86 29.01 6.21
C SER A 128 -20.63 28.95 7.53
N ARG A 129 -20.44 27.88 8.33
CA ARG A 129 -21.02 27.75 9.67
C ARG A 129 -20.40 28.70 10.71
N ARG A 130 -19.16 29.14 10.47
CA ARG A 130 -18.45 30.14 11.28
C ARG A 130 -18.68 31.57 10.83
N GLN A 131 -19.59 31.83 9.89
CA GLN A 131 -20.16 33.16 9.88
C GLN A 131 -20.71 33.36 11.30
N PRO A 132 -20.23 34.36 12.07
CA PRO A 132 -20.98 34.73 13.25
C PRO A 132 -22.40 34.92 12.74
N ALA A 133 -23.39 34.43 13.48
CA ALA A 133 -24.69 35.05 13.38
C ALA A 133 -24.37 36.54 13.56
N GLN A 134 -24.26 37.27 12.45
CA GLN A 134 -24.45 38.70 12.45
C GLN A 134 -25.90 38.73 12.87
N GLY A 135 -26.13 38.69 14.19
CA GLY A 135 -27.44 38.78 14.80
C GLY A 135 -28.07 39.91 14.02
N ALA A 136 -29.16 39.57 13.33
CA ALA A 136 -29.75 40.40 12.29
C ALA A 136 -29.57 41.86 12.71
N ARG A 137 -28.80 42.65 11.94
CA ARG A 137 -28.52 44.04 12.31
C ARG A 137 -29.87 44.64 12.67
N LEU A 138 -30.03 45.04 13.93
CA LEU A 138 -31.31 45.56 14.41
C LEU A 138 -31.74 46.65 13.44
N THR A 139 -32.96 46.56 12.96
CA THR A 139 -33.55 47.67 12.23
C THR A 139 -33.56 48.90 13.13
N ALA A 140 -33.54 50.11 12.56
CA ALA A 140 -33.52 51.34 13.35
C ALA A 140 -34.62 51.37 14.43
N ALA A 141 -35.80 50.81 14.11
CA ALA A 141 -36.93 50.67 15.03
C ALA A 141 -36.66 49.69 16.18
N GLU A 142 -36.01 48.55 15.93
CA GLU A 142 -35.64 47.59 16.98
C GLU A 142 -34.55 48.15 17.89
N GLN A 143 -33.63 48.93 17.33
CA GLN A 143 -32.53 49.55 18.05
C GLN A 143 -33.02 50.67 18.98
N GLU A 144 -33.98 51.48 18.52
CA GLU A 144 -34.65 52.50 19.33
C GLU A 144 -35.49 51.87 20.47
N ARG A 145 -36.18 50.77 20.19
CA ARG A 145 -36.93 50.03 21.22
C ARG A 145 -36.01 49.42 22.27
N LEU A 146 -34.85 48.91 21.85
CA LEU A 146 -33.84 48.38 22.77
C LEU A 146 -33.25 49.50 23.64
N SER A 147 -32.91 50.66 23.06
CA SER A 147 -32.40 51.79 23.83
C SER A 147 -33.41 52.25 24.86
N LYS A 148 -34.69 52.33 24.51
CA LYS A 148 -35.74 52.72 25.46
C LYS A 148 -35.83 51.76 26.64
N ILE A 149 -35.81 50.45 26.39
CA ILE A 149 -35.84 49.43 27.47
C ILE A 149 -34.60 49.54 28.37
N LEU A 150 -33.41 49.79 27.81
CA LEU A 150 -32.19 49.97 28.59
C LEU A 150 -32.26 51.24 29.45
N THR A 151 -32.72 52.35 28.89
CA THR A 151 -32.88 53.61 29.63
C THR A 151 -33.95 53.50 30.73
N ASP A 152 -35.06 52.79 30.47
CA ASP A 152 -36.10 52.55 31.48
C ASP A 152 -35.58 51.69 32.66
N VAL A 153 -34.70 50.71 32.38
CA VAL A 153 -34.05 49.88 33.42
C VAL A 153 -33.01 50.69 34.20
N GLU A 154 -32.22 51.52 33.53
CA GLU A 154 -31.17 52.33 34.16
C GLU A 154 -31.77 53.46 35.04
N ASN A 155 -32.91 54.00 34.61
CA ASN A 155 -33.68 54.98 35.37
C ASN A 155 -34.54 54.36 36.49
N GLY A 156 -34.57 53.03 36.61
CA GLY A 156 -35.27 52.34 37.68
C GLY A 156 -36.79 52.44 37.60
N ASP A 157 -37.37 52.60 36.40
CA ASP A 157 -38.82 52.77 36.20
C ASP A 157 -39.59 51.43 36.21
N ARG A 158 -39.07 50.46 36.98
CA ARG A 158 -39.73 49.21 37.37
C ARG A 158 -39.35 48.85 38.80
#